data_AF-A0ABD5AK24-F1
#
_entry.id   AF-A0ABD5AK24-F1
#
_cell.length_a   1.000
_cell.length_b   1.000
_cell.length_c   1.000
_cell.angle_alpha   90.00
_cell.angle_beta   90.00
_cell.angle_gamma   90.00
#
_symmetry.space_group_name_H-M   'P 1'
#
loop_
_entity.id
_entity.type
_entity.pdbx_description
1 polymer ?
#
loop_
_entity_poly.entity_id
_entity_poly.type
_entity_poly.pdbx_seq_one_letter_code
_entity_poly.pdbx_strand_id
1 'polypeptide(L)' 'MAEQTLLQELNSRIEYYSSRTDYPLRRILIGYRAYAKLMLCSSFSDEVINSAIDPNKRKYKKLKIKITKDDNQLDLE' A
#
# COMPACT_ATOMS: atom_id res chain seq x y z
N MET A 1 -3.19 -17.16 3.20
CA MET A 1 -2.85 -17.25 1.75
C MET A 1 -3.47 -16.11 0.94
N ALA A 2 -4.66 -15.60 1.30
CA ALA A 2 -5.29 -14.48 0.59
C ALA A 2 -4.59 -13.12 0.82
N GLU A 3 -3.89 -12.96 1.95
CA GLU A 3 -3.22 -11.71 2.30
C GLU A 3 -1.98 -11.45 1.42
N GLN A 4 -1.24 -12.52 1.11
CA GLN A 4 -0.10 -12.47 0.17
C GLN A 4 -0.55 -12.09 -1.25
N THR A 5 -1.70 -12.61 -1.71
CA THR A 5 -2.23 -12.28 -3.04
C THR A 5 -2.56 -10.78 -3.15
N LEU A 6 -3.12 -10.18 -2.10
CA LEU A 6 -3.49 -8.77 -2.07
C LEU A 6 -2.25 -7.86 -2.06
N LEU A 7 -1.19 -8.27 -1.35
CA LEU A 7 0.11 -7.59 -1.38
C LEU A 7 0.79 -7.69 -2.76
N GLN A 8 0.73 -8.86 -3.39
CA GLN A 8 1.28 -9.04 -4.74
C GLN A 8 0.52 -8.18 -5.76
N GLU A 9 -0.81 -8.12 -5.67
CA GLU A 9 -1.59 -7.27 -6.57
C GLU A 9 -1.26 -5.79 -6.39
N LEU A 10 -1.11 -5.33 -5.14
CA LEU A 10 -0.66 -3.96 -4.87
C LEU A 10 0.70 -3.67 -5.52
N ASN A 11 1.66 -4.58 -5.35
CA ASN A 11 2.99 -4.42 -5.93
C ASN A 11 2.96 -4.40 -7.47
N SER A 12 2.22 -5.32 -8.08
CA SER A 12 2.03 -5.35 -9.53
C SER A 12 1.41 -4.06 -10.06
N ARG A 13 0.43 -3.49 -9.35
CA ARG A 13 -0.13 -2.19 -9.73
C ARG A 13 0.92 -1.08 -9.62
N ILE A 14 1.65 -1.01 -8.50
CA ILE A 14 2.71 0.00 -8.32
C ILE A 14 3.75 -0.08 -9.45
N GLU A 15 4.23 -1.28 -9.77
CA GLU A 15 5.19 -1.49 -10.85
C GLU A 15 4.60 -1.15 -12.22
N TYR A 16 3.35 -1.55 -12.47
CA TYR A 16 2.65 -1.25 -13.71
C TYR A 16 2.52 0.27 -13.96
N TYR A 17 2.10 1.03 -12.94
CA TYR A 17 2.00 2.49 -13.04
C TYR A 17 3.38 3.15 -13.09
N SER A 18 4.36 2.65 -12.33
CA SER A 18 5.75 3.14 -12.36
C SER A 18 6.44 2.93 -13.70
N SER A 19 6.02 1.91 -14.47
CA SER A 19 6.62 1.57 -15.77
C SER A 19 5.90 2.26 -16.94
N ARG A 20 4.59 2.53 -16.82
CA ARG A 20 3.77 3.12 -17.89
C ARG A 20 3.59 4.63 -17.83
N THR A 21 3.88 5.26 -16.71
CA THR A 21 3.52 6.66 -16.49
C THR A 21 4.69 7.43 -15.88
N ASP A 22 5.02 8.57 -16.51
CA ASP A 22 6.05 9.52 -16.03
C ASP A 22 5.56 10.29 -14.78
N TYR A 23 4.27 10.17 -14.42
CA TYR A 23 3.77 10.69 -13.16
C TYR A 23 4.25 9.83 -11.99
N PRO A 24 4.99 10.42 -11.03
CA PRO A 24 5.34 9.71 -9.83
C PRO A 24 4.07 9.49 -9.02
N LEU A 25 3.67 8.22 -8.87
CA LEU A 25 2.73 7.79 -7.84
C LEU A 25 3.11 8.52 -6.54
N ARG A 26 2.15 9.21 -5.91
CA ARG A 26 2.43 9.94 -4.66
C ARG A 26 1.84 9.22 -3.47
N ARG A 27 0.71 8.55 -3.67
CA ARG A 27 -0.09 7.97 -2.60
C ARG A 27 -0.74 6.65 -3.04
N ILE A 28 -0.88 5.77 -2.06
CA ILE A 28 -1.66 4.54 -2.18
C ILE A 28 -2.92 4.74 -1.37
N LEU A 29 -4.09 4.65 -2.00
CA LEU A 29 -5.38 4.67 -1.35
C LEU A 29 -5.76 3.24 -0.98
N ILE A 30 -5.84 2.95 0.31
CA ILE A 30 -6.18 1.60 0.79
C ILE A 30 -7.37 1.71 1.73
N GLY A 31 -8.37 0.88 1.50
CA GLY A 31 -9.52 0.76 2.39
C GLY A 31 -9.12 0.21 3.76
N TYR A 32 -9.87 0.54 4.80
CA TYR A 32 -9.48 0.18 6.18
C TYR A 32 -9.36 -1.35 6.38
N ARG A 33 -10.26 -2.17 5.82
CA ARG A 33 -10.15 -3.64 5.94
C ARG A 33 -9.04 -4.19 5.06
N ALA A 34 -8.89 -3.69 3.83
CA ALA A 34 -7.78 -4.07 2.96
C ALA A 34 -6.43 -3.77 3.63
N TYR A 35 -6.32 -2.62 4.29
CA TYR A 35 -5.13 -2.23 5.04
C TYR A 35 -4.87 -3.15 6.23
N ALA A 36 -5.92 -3.47 7.01
CA ALA A 36 -5.78 -4.42 8.12
C ALA A 36 -5.29 -5.79 7.63
N LYS A 37 -5.78 -6.27 6.49
CA LYS A 37 -5.30 -7.51 5.85
C LYS A 37 -3.84 -7.41 5.40
N LEU A 38 -3.44 -6.29 4.80
CA LEU A 38 -2.05 -6.06 4.41
C LEU A 38 -1.11 -5.98 5.61
N MET A 39 -1.57 -5.43 6.74
CA MET A 39 -0.83 -5.41 7.99
C MET A 39 -0.63 -6.81 8.61
N LEU A 40 -1.45 -7.81 8.26
CA LEU A 40 -1.21 -9.21 8.65
C LEU A 40 -0.05 -9.82 7.87
N CYS A 41 0.33 -9.26 6.71
CA CYS A 41 1.53 -9.68 6.00
C CYS A 41 2.78 -9.07 6.66
N SER A 42 3.65 -9.93 7.19
CA SER A 42 4.93 -9.52 7.79
C SER A 42 5.78 -8.70 6.82
N SER A 43 5.83 -9.07 5.54
CA SER A 43 6.62 -8.33 4.54
C SER A 43 6.14 -6.89 4.31
N PHE A 44 4.82 -6.65 4.36
CA PHE A 44 4.27 -5.32 4.18
C PHE A 44 4.32 -4.51 5.47
N SER A 45 3.88 -5.10 6.58
CA SER A 45 3.91 -4.45 7.88
C SER A 45 5.33 -4.07 8.28
N ASP A 46 6.33 -4.93 8.07
CA ASP A 46 7.73 -4.64 8.34
C ASP A 46 8.22 -3.46 7.50
N GLU A 47 7.95 -3.44 6.19
CA GLU A 47 8.35 -2.31 5.33
C GLU A 47 7.65 -1.00 5.76
N VAL A 48 6.36 -1.06 6.09
CA VAL A 48 5.57 0.11 6.52
C VAL A 48 5.99 0.63 7.89
N ILE A 49 6.28 -0.27 8.84
CA ILE A 49 6.76 0.05 10.19
C ILE A 49 8.19 0.63 10.10
N ASN A 50 9.08 -0.03 9.34
CA ASN A 50 10.44 0.47 9.13
C ASN A 50 10.48 1.80 8.36
N SER A 51 9.49 2.08 7.51
CA SER A 51 9.39 3.37 6.81
C SER A 51 8.84 4.50 7.67
N ALA A 52 8.29 4.20 8.86
CA ALA A 52 7.50 5.14 9.63
C ALA A 52 7.94 5.24 11.10
N ILE A 53 8.71 6.29 11.43
CA ILE A 53 8.89 6.75 12.83
C ILE A 53 7.55 7.23 13.41
N ASP A 54 6.64 7.70 12.56
CA ASP A 54 5.34 8.27 12.90
C ASP A 54 4.22 7.38 12.31
N PRO A 55 3.29 6.82 13.10
CA PRO A 55 2.23 5.95 12.61
C PRO A 55 1.27 6.64 11.61
N ASN A 56 1.29 7.97 11.52
CA ASN A 56 0.51 8.75 10.55
C ASN A 56 1.29 9.11 9.27
N LYS A 57 2.59 8.80 9.20
CA LYS A 57 3.47 9.07 8.04
C LYS A 57 3.91 7.80 7.32
N ARG A 58 3.14 6.72 7.47
CA ARG A 58 3.38 5.41 6.86
C ARG A 58 3.61 5.51 5.35
N LYS A 59 4.73 4.97 4.89
CA LYS A 59 5.08 4.87 3.48
C LYS A 59 5.38 3.41 3.12
N TYR A 60 5.08 3.05 1.89
CA TYR A 60 5.45 1.78 1.27
C TYR A 60 6.06 2.08 -0.09
N LYS A 61 7.24 1.54 -0.39
CA LYS A 61 7.99 1.87 -1.63
C LYS A 61 8.07 3.38 -1.94
N LYS A 62 8.29 4.22 -0.92
CA LYS A 62 8.32 5.70 -0.99
C LYS A 62 6.97 6.40 -1.28
N LEU A 63 5.88 5.64 -1.42
CA LEU A 63 4.51 6.13 -1.60
C LEU A 63 3.84 6.31 -0.25
N LYS A 64 3.10 7.40 -0.04
CA LYS A 64 2.33 7.59 1.20
C LYS A 64 1.09 6.71 1.20
N ILE A 65 0.84 5.97 2.28
CA ILE A 65 -0.41 5.22 2.41
C ILE A 65 -1.48 6.13 3.00
N LYS A 66 -2.62 6.23 2.32
CA LYS A 66 -3.81 6.93 2.78
C LYS A 66 -4.92 5.91 2.98
N ILE A 67 -5.34 5.76 4.24
CA ILE A 67 -6.43 4.85 4.57
C ILE A 67 -7.76 5.55 4.28
N THR A 68 -8.60 4.94 3.46
CA THR A 68 -9.95 5.45 3.15
C THR A 68 -11.00 4.76 4.02
N LYS A 69 -12.19 5.37 4.11
CA LYS A 69 -13.34 4.77 4.81
C LYS A 69 -13.97 3.60 4.04
N ASP A 70 -13.58 3.43 2.79
CA ASP A 70 -14.04 2.32 1.97
C ASP A 70 -13.42 1.02 2.49
N ASP A 71 -14.17 -0.08 2.53
CA ASP A 71 -13.70 -1.31 3.16
C ASP A 71 -12.61 -2.01 2.33
N ASN A 72 -12.77 -2.07 1.00
CA ASN A 72 -11.94 -2.89 0.12
C ASN A 72 -11.19 -2.10 -0.97
N GLN A 73 -11.15 -0.78 -0.87
CA GLN A 73 -10.45 0.05 -1.84
C GLN A 73 -8.95 -0.27 -1.91
N LEU A 74 -8.41 -0.33 -3.12
CA LEU A 74 -6.98 -0.50 -3.39
C LEU A 74 -6.66 0.26 -4.67
N ASP A 75 -6.26 1.51 -4.51
CA ASP A 75 -6.09 2.49 -5.59
C ASP A 75 -4.81 3.29 -5.44
N LEU A 76 -4.41 4.02 -6.48
CA LEU A 76 -3.12 4.70 -6.59
C LEU A 76 -3.34 6.14 -7.11
N GLU A 77 -2.87 7.14 -6.34
CA GLU A 77 -3.02 8.59 -6.62
C GLU A 77 -1.65 9.29 -6.79
#